data_AF-A0A1G4GTM3-F1
#
_entry.id   AF-A0A1G4GTM3-F1
#
_cell.length_a   1.000
_cell.length_b   1.000
_cell.length_c   1.000
_cell.angle_alpha   90.00
_cell.angle_beta   90.00
_cell.angle_gamma   90.00
#
_symmetry.space_group_name_H-M   'P 1'
#
loop_
_entity.id
_entity.type
_entity.pdbx_description
1 polymer ?
#
loop_
_entity_poly.entity_id
_entity_poly.type
_entity_poly.pdbx_seq_one_letter_code
_entity_poly.pdbx_strand_id
1 'polypeptide(L)'
;MFLKEAGGRRLSLAPLLCLLLTVCLLNPCGGKHSRGIYTPGAAKVPLELTAPPPRGIAKWGGSAGGGGRRWRRGRRHVDWYPHFLSNANIGEKKKGRSIRINSRKCSGYRNTREGKNEMIRKIKRILKVTKLLIQLNSFKLTPNMRMDLLINLPRPHVRVHMVKNTLMKLAVENTPFEAIVPHLKESNTYMFIMNENYIAFTLYGNKAFSSMYKEYKMNNFIKVSVYENTILSKSETENLVNLRTHGFYFGQVVSKLVRLIGDIPRSIMQVPASIARGIYLHAQRGAREGQ
;
A
#
# COMPACT_ATOMS: atom_id res chain seq x y z
N MET A 1 41.06 -39.83 -6.54
CA MET A 1 40.31 -41.06 -6.88
C MET A 1 40.13 -41.08 -8.39
N PHE A 2 40.79 -42.04 -9.04
CA PHE A 2 40.97 -42.14 -10.48
C PHE A 2 39.68 -42.52 -11.22
N LEU A 3 39.40 -41.84 -12.34
CA LEU A 3 38.67 -42.36 -13.51
C LEU A 3 39.43 -41.81 -14.73
N LYS A 4 40.55 -42.42 -15.12
CA LYS A 4 40.68 -43.52 -16.09
C LYS A 4 39.89 -43.28 -17.38
N GLU A 5 40.63 -42.87 -18.42
CA GLU A 5 40.21 -42.84 -19.81
C GLU A 5 39.60 -44.17 -20.24
N ALA A 6 38.45 -44.10 -20.91
CA ALA A 6 37.87 -45.21 -21.63
C ALA A 6 37.38 -44.73 -22.99
N GLY A 7 38.15 -45.09 -24.02
CA GLY A 7 37.66 -45.60 -25.29
C GLY A 7 36.86 -44.65 -26.18
N GLY A 8 37.50 -44.24 -27.28
CA GLY A 8 36.84 -43.63 -28.43
C GLY A 8 35.62 -44.42 -28.88
N ARG A 9 34.44 -43.93 -28.54
CA ARG A 9 33.17 -44.24 -29.19
C ARG A 9 32.53 -42.92 -29.51
N ARG A 10 32.26 -42.69 -30.81
CA ARG A 10 31.48 -41.55 -31.28
C ARG A 10 30.17 -41.57 -30.50
N LEU A 11 29.99 -40.60 -29.61
CA LEU A 11 28.71 -40.33 -28.97
C LEU A 11 27.72 -40.04 -30.09
N SER A 12 26.85 -41.01 -30.37
CA SER A 12 25.70 -40.83 -31.26
C SER A 12 24.99 -39.56 -30.81
N LEU A 13 24.65 -38.67 -31.74
CA LEU A 13 23.92 -37.42 -31.47
C LEU A 13 22.45 -37.67 -31.06
N ALA A 14 21.96 -38.91 -31.19
CA ALA A 14 20.58 -39.29 -30.93
C ALA A 14 20.10 -39.10 -29.46
N PRO A 15 20.85 -39.47 -28.41
CA PRO A 15 20.41 -39.29 -27.03
C PRO A 15 20.46 -37.81 -26.61
N LEU A 16 21.33 -37.00 -27.22
CA LEU A 16 21.41 -35.56 -26.99
C LEU A 16 20.22 -34.81 -27.63
N LEU A 17 19.81 -35.22 -28.84
CA LEU A 17 18.59 -34.74 -29.49
C LEU A 17 17.32 -35.18 -28.74
N CYS A 18 17.31 -36.38 -28.15
CA CYS A 18 16.19 -36.88 -27.37
C CYS A 18 16.01 -36.11 -26.04
N LEU A 19 17.12 -35.71 -25.41
CA LEU A 19 17.12 -34.82 -24.22
C LEU A 19 16.67 -33.40 -24.55
N LEU A 20 17.03 -32.86 -25.72
CA LEU A 20 16.57 -31.55 -26.17
C LEU A 20 15.08 -31.53 -26.53
N LEU A 21 14.55 -32.61 -27.14
CA LEU A 21 13.13 -32.72 -27.47
C LEU A 21 12.24 -32.87 -26.23
N THR A 22 12.70 -33.57 -25.20
CA THR A 22 11.96 -33.72 -23.93
C THR A 22 11.91 -32.42 -23.12
N VAL A 23 12.95 -31.58 -23.17
CA VAL A 23 12.94 -30.24 -22.54
C VAL A 23 12.05 -29.25 -23.30
N CYS A 24 11.95 -29.36 -24.63
CA CYS A 24 11.08 -28.48 -25.43
C CYS A 24 9.58 -28.79 -25.29
N LEU A 25 9.20 -30.04 -25.01
CA LEU A 25 7.79 -30.44 -24.88
C LEU A 25 7.18 -30.18 -23.49
N LEU A 26 8.00 -29.84 -22.49
CA LEU A 26 7.53 -29.53 -21.12
C LEU A 26 7.30 -28.03 -20.85
N ASN A 27 7.46 -27.16 -21.86
CA ASN A 27 7.04 -25.76 -21.77
C ASN A 27 5.69 -25.57 -22.50
N PRO A 28 4.56 -25.48 -21.77
CA PRO A 28 3.31 -25.09 -22.38
C PRO A 28 3.40 -23.63 -22.84
N CYS A 29 3.50 -23.45 -24.15
CA CYS A 29 3.22 -22.21 -24.85
C CYS A 29 1.79 -21.74 -24.52
N GLY A 30 1.67 -20.59 -23.87
CA GLY A 30 0.45 -19.80 -23.78
C GLY A 30 0.81 -18.38 -23.34
N GLY A 31 0.43 -17.29 -24.00
CA GLY A 31 -0.28 -17.09 -25.25
C GLY A 31 -0.03 -15.65 -25.71
N LYS A 32 -0.18 -15.43 -27.02
CA LYS A 32 -0.20 -14.10 -27.65
C LYS A 32 -1.56 -13.44 -27.38
N HIS A 33 -1.56 -12.12 -27.17
CA HIS A 33 -2.61 -11.09 -27.44
C HIS A 33 -2.38 -9.95 -26.42
N SER A 34 -2.43 -8.66 -26.71
CA SER A 34 -2.56 -7.86 -27.93
C SER A 34 -2.03 -6.46 -27.56
N ARG A 35 -1.32 -5.80 -28.48
CA ARG A 35 -0.95 -4.38 -28.34
C ARG A 35 -2.21 -3.54 -28.53
N GLY A 36 -2.70 -2.92 -27.47
CA GLY A 36 -3.71 -1.86 -27.53
C GLY A 36 -3.03 -0.49 -27.44
N ILE A 37 -2.87 0.17 -28.59
CA ILE A 37 -2.51 1.58 -28.72
C ILE A 37 -3.78 2.37 -28.41
N TYR A 38 -3.76 3.21 -27.36
CA TYR A 38 -4.83 4.16 -27.08
C TYR A 38 -4.50 5.50 -27.75
N THR A 39 -5.25 5.82 -28.80
CA THR A 39 -5.42 7.19 -29.32
C THR A 39 -6.63 7.84 -28.61
N PRO A 40 -6.56 9.13 -28.22
CA PRO A 40 -7.69 9.81 -27.59
C PRO A 40 -8.57 10.44 -28.67
N GLY A 41 -9.82 10.01 -28.77
CA GLY A 41 -10.76 10.55 -29.74
C GLY A 41 -12.21 10.21 -29.43
N ALA A 42 -12.93 11.21 -28.92
CA ALA A 42 -14.37 11.45 -29.06
C ALA A 42 -15.34 10.25 -29.03
N ALA A 43 -15.98 10.06 -27.87
CA ALA A 43 -17.34 9.52 -27.81
C ALA A 43 -18.16 10.34 -26.82
N LYS A 44 -19.09 11.14 -27.36
CA LYS A 44 -20.19 11.77 -26.62
C LYS A 44 -21.16 10.67 -26.21
N VAL A 45 -21.46 10.56 -24.91
CA VAL A 45 -22.69 9.93 -24.42
C VAL A 45 -23.29 10.87 -23.36
N PRO A 46 -24.59 11.20 -23.46
CA PRO A 46 -25.23 12.14 -22.55
C PRO A 46 -25.60 11.42 -21.25
N LEU A 47 -25.12 11.93 -20.13
CA LEU A 47 -25.66 11.58 -18.81
C LEU A 47 -26.48 12.78 -18.32
N GLU A 48 -27.78 12.70 -18.49
CA GLU A 48 -28.72 13.50 -17.72
C GLU A 48 -28.61 13.09 -16.24
N LEU A 49 -28.07 14.00 -15.42
CA LEU A 49 -28.26 13.99 -13.98
C LEU A 49 -29.23 15.11 -13.65
N THR A 50 -30.50 14.75 -13.51
CA THR A 50 -31.56 15.60 -12.99
C THR A 50 -31.23 15.94 -11.53
N ALA A 51 -30.88 17.20 -11.29
CA ALA A 51 -30.81 17.77 -9.95
C ALA A 51 -32.23 18.01 -9.40
N PRO A 52 -32.53 17.73 -8.12
CA PRO A 52 -33.77 18.19 -7.51
C PRO A 52 -33.74 19.72 -7.34
N PRO A 53 -34.85 20.43 -7.60
CA PRO A 53 -34.89 21.89 -7.60
C PRO A 53 -34.90 22.48 -6.17
N PRO A 54 -34.45 23.75 -6.01
CA PRO A 54 -34.52 24.45 -4.74
C PRO A 54 -35.98 24.82 -4.43
N ARG A 55 -36.46 24.45 -3.24
CA ARG A 55 -37.76 24.93 -2.76
C ARG A 55 -37.69 26.45 -2.55
N GLY A 56 -38.48 27.15 -3.37
CA GLY A 56 -38.61 28.59 -3.37
C GLY A 56 -39.13 29.15 -2.05
N ILE A 57 -38.47 30.21 -1.61
CA ILE A 57 -39.02 31.19 -0.67
C ILE A 57 -40.01 32.03 -1.48
N ALA A 58 -41.30 31.80 -1.28
CA ALA A 58 -42.35 32.59 -1.89
C ALA A 58 -42.40 33.98 -1.23
N LYS A 59 -41.97 34.98 -1.99
CA LYS A 59 -42.39 36.38 -1.88
C LYS A 59 -43.92 36.43 -1.89
N TRP A 60 -44.53 37.00 -0.86
CA TRP A 60 -45.90 37.53 -0.94
C TRP A 60 -45.83 39.06 -0.97
N GLY A 61 -46.49 39.62 -1.97
CA GLY A 61 -46.36 41.01 -2.40
C GLY A 61 -47.03 42.01 -1.47
N GLY A 62 -46.45 43.20 -1.45
CA GLY A 62 -47.10 44.40 -0.95
C GLY A 62 -47.70 45.20 -2.10
N SER A 63 -48.94 45.68 -1.92
CA SER A 63 -49.31 47.09 -2.11
C SER A 63 -50.79 47.33 -1.83
N ALA A 64 -51.08 48.60 -1.51
CA ALA A 64 -52.35 49.25 -1.13
C ALA A 64 -52.73 49.03 0.34
N GLY A 65 -52.98 50.04 1.18
CA GLY A 65 -53.11 51.48 1.00
C GLY A 65 -54.09 52.00 2.07
N GLY A 66 -53.70 53.03 2.82
CA GLY A 66 -54.62 53.94 3.52
C GLY A 66 -55.09 53.57 4.95
N GLY A 67 -54.78 54.46 5.90
CA GLY A 67 -55.79 54.93 6.86
C GLY A 67 -55.69 54.50 8.33
N GLY A 68 -55.03 55.33 9.15
CA GLY A 68 -55.70 55.96 10.29
C GLY A 68 -55.85 55.23 11.64
N ARG A 69 -55.20 55.83 12.65
CA ARG A 69 -55.63 56.04 14.06
C ARG A 69 -55.59 54.85 15.05
N ARG A 70 -54.61 54.95 15.97
CA ARG A 70 -54.71 55.02 17.45
C ARG A 70 -56.00 54.44 18.05
N TRP A 71 -55.90 53.51 19.02
CA TRP A 71 -56.50 53.56 20.39
C TRP A 71 -56.39 52.19 21.10
N ARG A 72 -55.81 52.25 22.32
CA ARG A 72 -56.03 51.48 23.57
C ARG A 72 -56.17 49.95 23.64
N ARG A 73 -55.38 49.42 24.61
CA ARG A 73 -55.63 48.33 25.59
C ARG A 73 -56.76 47.34 25.29
N GLY A 74 -56.39 46.06 25.21
CA GLY A 74 -57.30 44.94 25.44
C GLY A 74 -56.54 43.63 25.63
N ARG A 75 -56.55 43.09 26.86
CA ARG A 75 -56.21 41.69 27.15
C ARG A 75 -57.24 40.78 26.45
N ARG A 76 -56.79 39.82 25.64
CA ARG A 76 -57.42 38.50 25.40
C ARG A 76 -56.28 37.53 25.06
N HIS A 77 -55.93 36.65 26.01
CA HIS A 77 -56.28 35.23 26.00
C HIS A 77 -55.89 34.55 24.68
N VAL A 78 -54.68 34.01 24.64
CA VAL A 78 -54.27 33.03 23.65
C VAL A 78 -54.02 31.75 24.42
N ASP A 79 -54.87 30.78 24.12
CA ASP A 79 -54.83 29.44 24.68
C ASP A 79 -53.51 28.74 24.39
N TRP A 80 -53.12 28.00 25.41
CA TRP A 80 -51.92 27.19 25.52
C TRP A 80 -51.83 26.13 24.43
N TYR A 81 -50.64 25.94 23.87
CA TYR A 81 -49.87 24.70 24.06
C TYR A 81 -48.39 24.95 23.71
N PRO A 82 -47.49 24.84 24.69
CA PRO A 82 -46.23 24.18 24.46
C PRO A 82 -46.04 23.07 25.47
N HIS A 83 -45.88 21.84 24.99
CA HIS A 83 -45.27 20.77 25.76
C HIS A 83 -43.77 21.06 25.89
N PHE A 84 -43.44 22.06 26.70
CA PHE A 84 -42.13 22.23 27.29
C PHE A 84 -42.36 22.26 28.78
N LEU A 85 -41.98 21.17 29.46
CA LEU A 85 -41.93 21.10 30.91
C LEU A 85 -41.03 22.22 31.41
N SER A 86 -41.64 23.33 31.82
CA SER A 86 -40.99 24.38 32.59
C SER A 86 -40.74 23.80 33.98
N ASN A 87 -39.48 23.50 34.26
CA ASN A 87 -39.00 23.26 35.62
C ASN A 87 -39.05 24.57 36.41
N ALA A 88 -40.25 24.99 36.80
CA ALA A 88 -40.47 26.05 37.77
C ALA A 88 -40.34 25.46 39.19
N ASN A 89 -39.10 25.21 39.60
CA ASN A 89 -38.70 25.00 41.00
C ASN A 89 -37.17 25.16 41.11
N ILE A 90 -36.67 26.35 40.75
CA ILE A 90 -35.31 26.78 41.07
C ILE A 90 -35.44 27.83 42.18
N GLY A 91 -35.72 27.35 43.38
CA GLY A 91 -35.97 28.16 44.56
C GLY A 91 -35.51 27.51 45.85
N GLU A 92 -34.55 26.58 45.79
CA GLU A 92 -33.83 26.11 46.98
C GLU A 92 -32.33 26.07 46.68
N LYS A 93 -31.59 27.01 47.27
CA LYS A 93 -30.13 26.93 47.39
C LYS A 93 -29.79 25.74 48.29
N LYS A 94 -29.77 24.52 47.74
CA LYS A 94 -29.18 23.36 48.39
C LYS A 94 -27.67 23.55 48.43
N LYS A 95 -27.15 23.76 49.64
CA LYS A 95 -25.72 23.81 49.97
C LYS A 95 -24.96 22.72 49.21
N GLY A 96 -23.89 23.15 48.53
CA GLY A 96 -23.16 22.39 47.53
C GLY A 96 -22.73 21.00 47.99
N ARG A 97 -23.44 19.99 47.50
CA ARG A 97 -22.84 18.67 47.32
C ARG A 97 -22.27 18.68 45.91
N SER A 98 -20.95 18.79 45.79
CA SER A 98 -20.29 18.54 44.51
C SER A 98 -20.60 17.10 44.13
N ILE A 99 -21.53 16.91 43.19
CA ILE A 99 -21.77 15.61 42.60
C ILE A 99 -20.48 15.31 41.84
N ARG A 100 -19.61 14.49 42.44
CA ARG A 100 -18.48 13.91 41.72
C ARG A 100 -19.10 13.05 40.63
N ILE A 101 -19.15 13.59 39.42
CA ILE A 101 -19.47 12.83 38.22
C ILE A 101 -18.28 11.89 38.03
N ASN A 102 -18.26 10.79 38.79
CA ASN A 102 -17.41 9.65 38.49
C ASN A 102 -17.93 9.13 37.16
N SER A 103 -17.30 9.56 36.06
CA SER A 103 -17.62 9.07 34.73
C SER A 103 -17.62 7.54 34.80
N ARG A 104 -18.78 6.94 34.56
CA ARG A 104 -18.89 5.48 34.53
C ARG A 104 -17.92 5.01 33.46
N LYS A 105 -16.84 4.34 33.88
CA LYS A 105 -15.83 3.81 32.96
C LYS A 105 -16.55 2.94 31.94
N CYS A 106 -16.37 3.20 30.65
CA CYS A 106 -17.05 2.46 29.59
C CYS A 106 -16.83 0.95 29.77
N SER A 107 -17.89 0.19 30.01
CA SER A 107 -17.86 -1.21 30.48
C SER A 107 -17.67 -2.26 29.37
N GLY A 108 -17.20 -1.87 28.18
CA GLY A 108 -17.01 -2.80 27.06
C GLY A 108 -15.87 -3.81 27.29
N TYR A 109 -16.03 -5.03 26.76
CA TYR A 109 -15.01 -6.10 26.81
C TYR A 109 -13.61 -5.65 26.35
N ARG A 110 -13.52 -4.75 25.37
CA ARG A 110 -12.24 -4.18 24.91
C ARG A 110 -11.47 -3.40 25.99
N ASN A 111 -12.15 -2.95 27.05
CA ASN A 111 -11.54 -2.23 28.16
C ASN A 111 -11.17 -3.14 29.33
N THR A 112 -11.68 -4.37 29.39
CA THR A 112 -11.30 -5.36 30.41
C THR A 112 -9.85 -5.81 30.20
N ARG A 113 -9.23 -6.33 31.27
CA ARG A 113 -7.86 -6.87 31.19
C ARG A 113 -7.78 -8.05 30.21
N GLU A 114 -8.81 -8.89 30.22
CA GLU A 114 -8.94 -10.05 29.33
C GLU A 114 -9.00 -9.64 27.85
N GLY A 115 -9.87 -8.68 27.49
CA GLY A 115 -9.97 -8.22 26.11
C GLY A 115 -8.70 -7.53 25.61
N LYS A 116 -7.98 -6.81 26.49
CA LYS A 116 -6.65 -6.26 26.17
C LYS A 116 -5.62 -7.35 25.95
N ASN A 117 -5.60 -8.38 26.79
CA ASN A 117 -4.68 -9.52 26.66
C ASN A 117 -4.96 -10.30 25.37
N GLU A 118 -6.22 -10.51 25.02
CA GLU A 118 -6.61 -11.14 23.76
C GLU A 118 -6.15 -10.32 22.54
N MET A 119 -6.30 -8.98 22.62
CA MET A 119 -5.79 -8.08 21.58
C MET A 119 -4.27 -8.19 21.43
N ILE A 120 -3.52 -8.22 22.55
CA ILE A 120 -2.07 -8.43 22.52
C ILE A 120 -1.73 -9.77 21.87
N ARG A 121 -2.41 -10.87 22.24
CA ARG A 121 -2.22 -12.19 21.61
C ARG A 121 -2.50 -12.15 20.12
N LYS A 122 -3.56 -11.46 19.69
CA LYS A 122 -3.91 -11.30 18.27
C LYS A 122 -2.81 -10.56 17.50
N ILE A 123 -2.30 -9.46 18.03
CA ILE A 123 -1.21 -8.71 17.38
C ILE A 123 0.08 -9.55 17.38
N LYS A 124 0.42 -10.25 18.46
CA LYS A 124 1.57 -11.18 18.49
C LYS A 124 1.47 -12.25 17.40
N ARG A 125 0.28 -12.82 17.17
CA ARG A 125 0.07 -13.79 16.07
C ARG A 125 0.30 -13.16 14.69
N ILE A 126 -0.12 -11.92 14.49
CA ILE A 126 0.10 -11.19 13.23
C ILE A 126 1.59 -10.90 13.04
N LEU A 127 2.25 -10.39 14.07
CA LEU A 127 3.69 -10.06 14.06
C LEU A 127 4.56 -11.27 13.70
N LYS A 128 4.21 -12.49 14.15
CA LYS A 128 4.94 -13.72 13.79
C LYS A 128 5.05 -13.97 12.28
N VAL A 129 4.02 -13.60 11.52
CA VAL A 129 3.97 -13.81 10.06
C VAL A 129 4.36 -12.54 9.30
N THR A 130 4.47 -11.41 9.99
CA THR A 130 4.78 -10.12 9.37
C THR A 130 6.24 -10.09 8.96
N LYS A 131 6.49 -9.59 7.75
CA LYS A 131 7.83 -9.38 7.18
C LYS A 131 8.22 -7.91 7.25
N LEU A 132 7.28 -7.04 6.89
CA LEU A 132 7.44 -5.59 6.95
C LEU A 132 6.32 -4.97 7.81
N LEU A 133 6.71 -4.17 8.79
CA LEU A 133 5.79 -3.40 9.63
C LEU A 133 5.92 -1.92 9.27
N ILE A 134 4.80 -1.27 8.92
CA ILE A 134 4.77 0.16 8.60
C ILE A 134 3.91 0.88 9.63
N GLN A 135 4.48 1.93 10.23
CA GLN A 135 3.79 2.84 11.13
C GLN A 135 3.34 4.09 10.37
N LEU A 136 2.03 4.29 10.35
CA LEU A 136 1.37 5.47 9.80
C LEU A 136 0.83 6.33 10.94
N ASN A 137 0.76 7.64 10.72
CA ASN A 137 -0.12 8.47 11.53
C ASN A 137 -1.59 8.07 11.25
N SER A 138 -2.47 8.29 12.22
CA SER A 138 -3.90 7.93 12.12
C SER A 138 -4.84 9.14 12.15
N PHE A 139 -4.32 10.34 11.90
CA PHE A 139 -5.10 11.55 12.09
C PHE A 139 -6.17 11.70 11.00
N LYS A 140 -7.41 11.99 11.42
CA LYS A 140 -8.57 12.25 10.54
C LYS A 140 -8.90 11.14 9.52
N LEU A 141 -8.68 9.87 9.85
CA LEU A 141 -9.15 8.76 9.01
C LEU A 141 -10.65 8.51 9.26
N THR A 142 -11.51 8.91 8.32
CA THR A 142 -12.96 8.66 8.41
C THR A 142 -13.29 7.17 8.23
N PRO A 143 -14.42 6.67 8.76
CA PRO A 143 -14.81 5.27 8.59
C PRO A 143 -14.92 4.83 7.13
N ASN A 144 -15.43 5.70 6.25
CA ASN A 144 -15.56 5.41 4.81
C ASN A 144 -14.20 5.28 4.15
N MET A 145 -13.29 6.25 4.39
CA MET A 145 -11.92 6.19 3.87
C MET A 145 -11.16 4.97 4.39
N ARG A 146 -11.40 4.58 5.65
CA ARG A 146 -10.82 3.36 6.22
C ARG A 146 -11.33 2.12 5.48
N MET A 147 -12.62 2.05 5.17
CA MET A 147 -13.19 0.93 4.44
C MET A 147 -12.62 0.87 3.01
N ASP A 148 -12.55 2.02 2.33
CA ASP A 148 -11.98 2.13 0.98
C ASP A 148 -10.50 1.72 0.96
N LEU A 149 -9.70 2.20 1.92
CA LEU A 149 -8.30 1.78 2.08
C LEU A 149 -8.20 0.26 2.25
N LEU A 150 -9.09 -0.30 3.06
CA LEU A 150 -9.13 -1.71 3.38
C LEU A 150 -9.60 -2.61 2.22
N ILE A 151 -10.35 -2.07 1.25
CA ILE A 151 -10.77 -2.72 0.00
C ILE A 151 -9.62 -2.70 -1.02
N ASN A 152 -8.91 -1.57 -1.10
CA ASN A 152 -7.81 -1.39 -2.05
C ASN A 152 -6.53 -2.17 -1.69
N LEU A 153 -6.42 -2.67 -0.45
CA LEU A 153 -5.27 -3.43 0.01
C LEU A 153 -5.41 -4.94 -0.27
N PRO A 154 -4.33 -5.63 -0.67
CA PRO A 154 -4.40 -7.05 -1.02
C PRO A 154 -4.54 -7.91 0.25
N ARG A 155 -5.76 -8.38 0.50
CA ARG A 155 -6.06 -9.38 1.52
C ARG A 155 -5.82 -10.78 0.95
N PRO A 156 -5.28 -11.74 1.73
CA PRO A 156 -5.03 -11.71 3.17
C PRO A 156 -3.62 -11.22 3.58
N HIS A 157 -2.78 -10.87 2.60
CA HIS A 157 -1.35 -10.61 2.80
C HIS A 157 -1.04 -9.31 3.54
N VAL A 158 -1.97 -8.35 3.53
CA VAL A 158 -1.83 -7.07 4.23
C VAL A 158 -2.95 -6.91 5.24
N ARG A 159 -2.61 -6.49 6.46
CA ARG A 159 -3.57 -6.16 7.50
C ARG A 159 -3.28 -4.78 8.08
N VAL A 160 -4.33 -3.99 8.28
CA VAL A 160 -4.24 -2.68 8.92
C VAL A 160 -4.96 -2.74 10.26
N HIS A 161 -4.24 -2.43 11.35
CA HIS A 161 -4.82 -2.33 12.68
C HIS A 161 -4.43 -1.03 13.38
N MET A 162 -5.44 -0.41 13.99
CA MET A 162 -5.26 0.68 14.93
C MET A 162 -5.17 0.08 16.33
N VAL A 163 -4.04 0.29 17.00
CA VAL A 163 -3.74 -0.32 18.31
C VAL A 163 -3.20 0.76 19.24
N LYS A 164 -3.61 0.72 20.52
CA LYS A 164 -3.07 1.64 21.54
C LYS A 164 -1.55 1.43 21.70
N ASN A 165 -0.80 2.52 21.86
CA ASN A 165 0.67 2.47 21.95
C ASN A 165 1.18 1.53 23.05
N THR A 166 0.53 1.52 24.22
CA THR A 166 0.89 0.62 25.33
C THR A 166 0.66 -0.86 24.99
N LEU A 167 -0.43 -1.18 24.27
CA LEU A 167 -0.69 -2.54 23.82
C LEU A 167 0.27 -2.98 22.72
N MET A 168 0.66 -2.05 21.83
CA MET A 168 1.65 -2.32 20.80
C MET A 168 3.02 -2.57 21.41
N LYS A 169 3.44 -1.77 22.40
CA LYS A 169 4.70 -1.98 23.15
C LYS A 169 4.78 -3.41 23.70
N LEU A 170 3.75 -3.84 24.44
CA LEU A 170 3.66 -5.20 25.00
C LEU A 170 3.57 -6.32 23.95
N ALA A 171 3.02 -6.01 22.77
CA ALA A 171 2.89 -6.97 21.68
C ALA A 171 4.22 -7.19 20.94
N VAL A 172 5.03 -6.14 20.84
CA VAL A 172 6.29 -6.13 20.11
C VAL A 172 7.48 -6.63 20.97
N GLU A 173 7.38 -6.56 22.30
CA GLU A 173 8.37 -7.16 23.19
C GLU A 173 8.71 -8.62 22.79
N ASN A 174 10.01 -8.92 22.65
CA ASN A 174 10.56 -10.19 22.19
C ASN A 174 10.23 -10.55 20.73
N THR A 175 10.07 -9.55 19.87
CA THR A 175 9.88 -9.74 18.41
C THR A 175 10.93 -8.92 17.66
N PRO A 176 11.26 -9.26 16.40
CA PRO A 176 12.22 -8.48 15.59
C PRO A 176 11.75 -7.05 15.27
N PHE A 177 10.60 -6.63 15.79
CA PHE A 177 10.03 -5.30 15.56
C PHE A 177 10.25 -4.37 16.76
N GLU A 178 11.03 -4.76 17.78
CA GLU A 178 11.28 -3.98 19.00
C GLU A 178 11.85 -2.59 18.75
N ALA A 179 12.57 -2.43 17.63
CA ALA A 179 13.08 -1.15 17.15
C ALA A 179 11.99 -0.05 17.00
N ILE A 180 10.70 -0.41 16.91
CA ILE A 180 9.59 0.54 16.82
C ILE A 180 9.25 1.22 18.16
N VAL A 181 9.60 0.62 19.31
CA VAL A 181 9.19 1.08 20.65
C VAL A 181 9.45 2.58 20.91
N PRO A 182 10.63 3.15 20.60
CA PRO A 182 10.87 4.59 20.81
C PRO A 182 9.98 5.50 19.94
N HIS A 183 9.43 4.98 18.85
CA HIS A 183 8.60 5.69 17.88
C HIS A 183 7.09 5.59 18.17
N LEU A 184 6.68 4.89 19.23
CA LEU A 184 5.28 4.71 19.66
C LEU A 184 4.68 5.96 20.33
N LYS A 185 4.84 7.13 19.72
CA LYS A 185 4.27 8.42 20.17
C LYS A 185 3.06 8.80 19.31
N GLU A 186 2.15 9.58 19.90
CA GLU A 186 0.92 10.08 19.24
C GLU A 186 -0.04 8.97 18.77
N SER A 187 -0.97 9.31 17.88
CA SER A 187 -1.90 8.38 17.24
C SER A 187 -1.21 7.59 16.13
N ASN A 188 -1.29 6.26 16.21
CA ASN A 188 -0.62 5.36 15.28
C ASN A 188 -1.57 4.34 14.67
N THR A 189 -1.38 4.10 13.38
CA THR A 189 -1.98 3.00 12.63
C THR A 189 -0.86 2.11 12.12
N TYR A 190 -1.01 0.80 12.29
CA TYR A 190 -0.01 -0.17 11.86
C TYR A 190 -0.51 -0.94 10.65
N MET A 191 0.34 -1.01 9.64
CA MET A 191 0.15 -1.85 8.47
C MET A 191 1.15 -2.99 8.51
N PHE A 192 0.62 -4.22 8.58
CA PHE A 192 1.38 -5.46 8.66
C PHE A 192 1.37 -6.11 7.29
N ILE A 193 2.54 -6.28 6.69
CA ILE A 193 2.70 -6.96 5.41
C ILE A 193 3.33 -8.32 5.67
N MET A 194 2.58 -9.37 5.35
CA MET A 194 2.94 -10.76 5.65
C MET A 194 3.80 -11.40 4.57
N ASN A 195 3.75 -10.89 3.34
CA ASN A 195 4.44 -11.46 2.19
C ASN A 195 5.28 -10.40 1.49
N GLU A 196 6.55 -10.71 1.27
CA GLU A 196 7.55 -9.83 0.65
C GLU A 196 7.16 -9.38 -0.76
N ASN A 197 6.55 -10.27 -1.55
CA ASN A 197 6.11 -9.96 -2.91
C ASN A 197 5.06 -8.84 -2.98
N TYR A 198 4.32 -8.62 -1.89
CA TYR A 198 3.28 -7.61 -1.81
C TYR A 198 3.76 -6.29 -1.23
N ILE A 199 5.04 -6.16 -0.81
CA ILE A 199 5.57 -4.92 -0.24
C ILE A 199 5.42 -3.76 -1.23
N ALA A 200 5.97 -3.92 -2.44
CA ALA A 200 5.93 -2.89 -3.48
C ALA A 200 4.49 -2.53 -3.89
N PHE A 201 3.63 -3.53 -4.08
CA PHE A 201 2.22 -3.34 -4.42
C PHE A 201 1.47 -2.56 -3.32
N THR A 202 1.73 -2.89 -2.06
CA THR A 202 1.08 -2.24 -0.91
C THR A 202 1.48 -0.77 -0.80
N LEU A 203 2.78 -0.48 -0.99
CA LEU A 203 3.29 0.88 -0.95
C LEU A 203 2.79 1.70 -2.15
N TYR A 204 2.74 1.10 -3.34
CA TYR A 204 2.14 1.71 -4.52
C TYR A 204 0.66 2.01 -4.30
N GLY A 205 -0.10 1.05 -3.74
CA GLY A 205 -1.51 1.23 -3.37
C GLY A 205 -1.71 2.36 -2.36
N ASN A 206 -0.85 2.46 -1.34
CA ASN A 206 -0.88 3.57 -0.37
C ASN A 206 -0.57 4.93 -1.03
N LYS A 207 0.38 4.97 -1.97
CA LYS A 207 0.69 6.17 -2.75
C LYS A 207 -0.49 6.60 -3.65
N ALA A 208 -1.11 5.63 -4.33
CA ALA A 208 -2.31 5.85 -5.15
C ALA A 208 -3.49 6.34 -4.29
N PHE A 209 -3.70 5.73 -3.12
CA PHE A 209 -4.72 6.15 -2.16
C PHE A 209 -4.47 7.60 -1.68
N SER A 210 -3.21 7.95 -1.43
CA SER A 210 -2.82 9.31 -1.06
C SER A 210 -3.08 10.33 -2.18
N SER A 211 -3.01 9.93 -3.45
CA SER A 211 -3.40 10.82 -4.56
C SER A 211 -4.91 10.99 -4.69
N MET A 212 -5.71 9.98 -4.33
CA MET A 212 -7.17 10.07 -4.38
C MET A 212 -7.73 10.95 -3.26
N TYR A 213 -7.19 10.84 -2.04
CA TYR A 213 -7.69 11.56 -0.87
C TYR A 213 -6.65 12.57 -0.35
N LYS A 214 -6.85 13.86 -0.67
CA LYS A 214 -5.99 14.96 -0.19
C LYS A 214 -5.92 15.00 1.35
N GLU A 215 -7.06 14.78 2.01
CA GLU A 215 -7.14 14.74 3.48
C GLU A 215 -6.30 13.61 4.08
N TYR A 216 -6.24 12.47 3.40
CA TYR A 216 -5.39 11.37 3.84
C TYR A 216 -3.91 11.77 3.73
N LYS A 217 -3.50 12.31 2.58
CA LYS A 217 -2.10 12.69 2.29
C LYS A 217 -1.53 13.68 3.30
N MET A 218 -2.33 14.68 3.72
CA MET A 218 -1.86 15.72 4.65
C MET A 218 -1.70 15.19 6.08
N ASN A 219 -2.52 14.23 6.48
CA ASN A 219 -2.63 13.81 7.88
C ASN A 219 -1.98 12.46 8.18
N ASN A 220 -1.88 11.58 7.18
CA ASN A 220 -1.43 10.20 7.32
C ASN A 220 -0.16 9.99 6.49
N PHE A 221 0.98 10.37 7.07
CA PHE A 221 2.29 10.09 6.53
C PHE A 221 2.92 8.86 7.20
N ILE A 222 3.83 8.22 6.48
CA ILE A 222 4.68 7.15 7.02
C ILE A 222 5.65 7.77 8.03
N LYS A 223 5.58 7.34 9.28
CA LYS A 223 6.49 7.76 10.33
C LYS A 223 7.80 6.99 10.23
N VAL A 224 7.66 5.67 10.35
CA VAL A 224 8.76 4.70 10.38
C VAL A 224 8.25 3.40 9.79
N SER A 225 9.13 2.65 9.13
CA SER A 225 8.90 1.23 8.89
C SER A 225 10.01 0.38 9.48
N VAL A 226 9.71 -0.89 9.75
CA VAL A 226 10.66 -1.84 10.32
C VAL A 226 10.67 -3.10 9.46
N TYR A 227 11.83 -3.42 8.92
CA TYR A 227 12.09 -4.57 8.07
C TYR A 227 13.27 -5.36 8.64
N GLU A 228 13.10 -6.64 8.96
CA GLU A 228 14.20 -7.49 9.46
C GLU A 228 15.02 -6.88 10.62
N ASN A 229 14.33 -6.23 11.58
CA ASN A 229 14.93 -5.51 12.72
C ASN A 229 15.70 -4.22 12.38
N THR A 230 15.69 -3.80 11.11
CA THR A 230 16.20 -2.50 10.69
C THR A 230 15.09 -1.46 10.66
N ILE A 231 15.38 -0.27 11.18
CA ILE A 231 14.49 0.88 11.09
C ILE A 231 14.73 1.53 9.73
N LEU A 232 13.66 1.65 8.97
CA LEU A 232 13.66 2.35 7.69
C LEU A 232 12.95 3.69 7.84
N SER A 233 13.63 4.73 7.38
CA SER A 233 13.11 6.08 7.24
C SER A 233 12.03 6.17 6.15
N LYS A 234 11.36 7.32 6.05
CA LYS A 234 10.32 7.54 5.05
C LYS A 234 10.85 7.38 3.61
N SER A 235 12.00 7.97 3.30
CA SER A 235 12.61 7.90 1.95
C SER A 235 13.02 6.47 1.60
N GLU A 236 13.62 5.75 2.55
CA GLU A 236 13.98 4.34 2.37
C GLU A 236 12.74 3.47 2.16
N THR A 237 11.67 3.73 2.91
CA THR A 237 10.39 3.03 2.74
C THR A 237 9.79 3.29 1.36
N GLU A 238 9.86 4.51 0.85
CA GLU A 238 9.40 4.84 -0.51
C GLU A 238 10.26 4.15 -1.59
N ASN A 239 11.56 3.97 -1.34
CA ASN A 239 12.45 3.23 -2.24
C ASN A 239 12.08 1.75 -2.36
N LEU A 240 11.43 1.16 -1.35
CA LEU A 240 10.92 -0.22 -1.41
C LEU A 240 9.85 -0.42 -2.50
N VAL A 241 9.24 0.66 -3.03
CA VAL A 241 8.32 0.56 -4.17
C VAL A 241 9.04 0.08 -5.43
N ASN A 242 10.31 0.45 -5.59
CA ASN A 242 11.09 0.11 -6.77
C ASN A 242 11.67 -1.31 -6.69
N LEU A 243 11.58 -1.97 -5.55
CA LEU A 243 12.00 -3.35 -5.40
C LEU A 243 11.11 -4.27 -6.23
N ARG A 244 11.73 -4.97 -7.18
CA ARG A 244 11.07 -6.04 -7.94
C ARG A 244 11.19 -7.38 -7.20
N THR A 245 10.46 -8.38 -7.71
CA THR A 245 10.50 -9.74 -7.15
C THR A 245 11.90 -10.34 -7.23
N HIS A 246 12.22 -11.26 -6.32
CA HIS A 246 13.51 -11.96 -6.31
C HIS A 246 13.87 -12.59 -7.67
N GLY A 247 12.89 -13.21 -8.34
CA GLY A 247 13.09 -13.81 -9.67
C GLY A 247 13.56 -12.83 -10.74
N PHE A 248 13.20 -11.55 -10.62
CA PHE A 248 13.69 -10.52 -11.53
C PHE A 248 15.19 -10.27 -11.35
N TYR A 249 15.66 -10.11 -10.11
CA TYR A 249 17.07 -9.90 -9.82
C TYR A 249 17.91 -11.14 -10.16
N PHE A 250 17.43 -12.32 -9.78
CA PHE A 250 18.07 -13.58 -10.14
C PHE A 250 18.18 -13.74 -11.66
N GLY A 251 17.10 -13.44 -12.40
CA GLY A 251 17.10 -13.44 -13.85
C GLY A 251 18.10 -12.45 -14.47
N GLN A 252 18.28 -11.27 -13.87
CA GLN A 252 19.32 -10.32 -14.33
C GLN A 252 20.73 -10.87 -14.10
N VAL A 253 20.99 -11.49 -12.95
CA VAL A 253 22.30 -12.10 -12.66
C VAL A 253 22.57 -13.24 -13.64
N VAL A 254 21.61 -14.14 -13.85
CA VAL A 254 21.73 -15.25 -14.81
C VAL A 254 21.91 -14.72 -16.23
N SER A 255 21.15 -13.71 -16.65
CA SER A 255 21.29 -13.11 -17.97
C SER A 255 22.68 -12.48 -18.18
N LYS A 256 23.23 -11.80 -17.16
CA LYS A 256 24.60 -11.28 -17.19
C LYS A 256 25.63 -12.40 -17.28
N LEU A 257 25.46 -13.49 -16.53
CA LEU A 257 26.35 -14.65 -16.59
C LEU A 257 26.33 -15.33 -17.96
N VAL A 258 25.15 -15.54 -18.54
CA VAL A 258 25.01 -16.13 -19.89
C VAL A 258 25.67 -15.25 -20.96
N ARG A 259 25.56 -13.92 -20.84
CA ARG A 259 26.27 -12.98 -21.73
C ARG A 259 27.78 -13.10 -21.59
N LEU A 260 28.30 -13.06 -20.37
CA LEU A 260 29.74 -13.22 -20.12
C LEU A 260 30.29 -14.54 -20.68
N ILE A 261 29.58 -15.65 -20.48
CA ILE A 261 29.95 -16.97 -21.01
C ILE A 261 29.93 -16.97 -22.56
N GLY A 262 28.98 -16.27 -23.18
CA GLY A 262 28.93 -16.14 -24.64
C GLY A 262 29.97 -15.19 -25.22
N ASP A 263 30.38 -14.17 -24.45
CA ASP A 263 31.31 -13.14 -24.89
C ASP A 263 32.77 -13.61 -24.82
N ILE A 264 33.16 -14.44 -23.83
CA ILE A 264 34.53 -14.97 -23.70
C ILE A 264 35.01 -15.72 -24.96
N PRO A 265 34.27 -16.71 -25.51
CA PRO A 265 34.67 -17.37 -26.74
C PRO A 265 34.68 -16.41 -27.94
N ARG A 266 33.71 -15.48 -28.02
CA ARG A 266 33.65 -14.49 -29.11
C ARG A 266 34.82 -13.54 -29.09
N SER A 267 35.26 -13.08 -27.91
CA SER A 267 36.44 -12.23 -27.79
C SER A 267 37.73 -12.97 -28.14
N ILE A 268 37.80 -14.28 -27.86
CA ILE A 268 38.95 -15.11 -28.26
C ILE A 268 38.97 -15.35 -29.77
N MET A 269 37.80 -15.56 -30.39
CA MET A 269 37.71 -15.83 -31.83
C MET A 269 37.73 -14.57 -32.70
N GLN A 270 37.39 -13.41 -32.16
CA GLN A 270 37.51 -12.13 -32.88
C GLN A 270 38.96 -11.64 -32.87
N VAL A 271 39.74 -12.12 -33.84
CA VAL A 271 40.95 -11.40 -34.24
C VAL A 271 40.53 -10.18 -35.06
N PRO A 272 40.92 -8.94 -34.69
CA PRO A 272 40.63 -7.76 -35.49
C PRO A 272 41.13 -7.95 -36.93
N ALA A 273 40.30 -7.60 -37.91
CA ALA A 273 40.62 -7.79 -39.33
C ALA A 273 41.95 -7.12 -39.74
N SER A 274 42.35 -6.04 -39.05
CA SER A 274 43.66 -5.37 -39.22
C SER A 274 44.83 -6.26 -38.82
N ILE A 275 44.73 -6.97 -37.69
CA ILE A 275 45.76 -7.91 -37.21
C ILE A 275 45.81 -9.14 -38.12
N ALA A 276 44.63 -9.70 -38.47
CA ALA A 276 44.56 -10.83 -39.39
C ALA A 276 45.17 -10.50 -40.76
N ARG A 277 44.87 -9.31 -41.30
CA ARG A 277 45.44 -8.81 -42.57
C ARG A 277 46.95 -8.55 -42.46
N GLY A 278 47.41 -8.02 -41.32
CA GLY A 278 48.83 -7.83 -41.04
C GLY A 278 49.61 -9.15 -41.02
N ILE A 279 49.11 -10.15 -40.30
CA ILE A 279 49.69 -11.51 -40.25
C ILE A 279 49.72 -12.13 -41.65
N TYR A 280 48.63 -12.01 -42.42
CA TYR A 280 48.54 -12.52 -43.78
C TYR A 280 49.58 -11.89 -44.72
N LEU A 281 49.72 -10.56 -44.69
CA LEU A 281 50.70 -9.84 -45.51
C LEU A 281 52.14 -10.19 -45.13
N HIS A 282 52.43 -10.35 -43.83
CA HIS A 282 53.76 -10.77 -43.36
C HIS A 282 54.09 -12.21 -43.80
N ALA A 283 53.11 -13.12 -43.72
CA ALA A 283 53.27 -14.51 -44.16
C ALA A 283 53.51 -14.61 -45.68
N GLN A 284 52.84 -13.80 -46.50
CA GLN A 284 53.09 -13.75 -47.95
C GLN A 284 54.47 -13.20 -48.31
N ARG A 285 55.03 -12.29 -47.51
CA ARG A 285 56.35 -11.70 -47.74
C ARG A 285 57.47 -12.71 -47.47
N GLY A 286 57.40 -13.43 -46.35
CA GLY A 286 58.36 -14.48 -46.02
C GLY A 286 58.37 -15.66 -47.01
N ALA A 287 57.23 -15.98 -47.63
CA ALA A 287 57.14 -17.01 -48.67
C ALA A 287 57.81 -16.61 -50.00
N ARG A 288 58.03 -15.31 -50.26
CA ARG A 288 58.71 -14.80 -51.45
C ARG A 288 60.22 -14.60 -51.28
N GLU A 289 60.70 -14.53 -50.04
CA GLU A 289 62.13 -14.38 -49.72
C GLU A 289 62.86 -15.73 -49.56
N GLY A 290 62.14 -16.86 -49.60
CA GLY A 290 62.68 -18.21 -49.54
C GLY A 290 62.74 -18.97 -50.88
N GLN A 291 62.55 -18.28 -52.01
CA GLN A 291 62.81 -18.77 -53.37
C GLN A 291 64.04 -18.06 -53.94
#